data_AF-W1WZE3-F1
#
_entry.id   AF-W1WZE3-F1
#
_cell.length_a   1.000
_cell.length_b   1.000
_cell.length_c   1.000
_cell.angle_alpha   90.00
_cell.angle_beta   90.00
_cell.angle_gamma   90.00
#
_symmetry.space_group_name_H-M   'P 1'
#
loop_
_entity.id
_entity.type
_entity.pdbx_description
1 polymer ?
#
loop_
_entity_poly.entity_id
_entity_poly.type
_entity_poly.pdbx_seq_one_letter_code
_entity_poly.pdbx_strand_id
1 'polypeptide(L)'
;METIKELLDSDIYLDIIKELGVDNFNQDVQSVEVEELKNRLRQRQFLLEGFNCKVLSEKEMVQFYEQMIEAYEKDIIVWSKKFLQYSDDTIEEYPDGEFPKGEEISEEDVSTTIEIGKYSKTSIALYIIEFDLLKNHQEIVADYYKRLGIPRAAKYAKDMIAFYKEVFTLGI
;
A
#
# COMPACT_ATOMS: atom_id res chain seq x y z
N MET A 1 -11.28 -12.38 -13.64
CA MET A 1 -11.22 -13.32 -12.50
C MET A 1 -12.41 -13.07 -11.57
N GLU A 2 -12.76 -13.96 -10.64
CA GLU A 2 -13.95 -13.82 -9.77
C GLU A 2 -13.60 -13.51 -8.30
N THR A 3 -12.41 -13.90 -7.83
CA THR A 3 -11.97 -13.66 -6.44
C THR A 3 -10.64 -12.92 -6.35
N ILE A 4 -10.39 -12.23 -5.22
CA ILE A 4 -9.10 -11.57 -4.97
C ILE A 4 -7.98 -12.61 -4.93
N LYS A 5 -8.25 -13.82 -4.42
CA LYS A 5 -7.25 -14.89 -4.42
C LYS A 5 -6.85 -15.29 -5.84
N GLU A 6 -7.82 -15.47 -6.74
CA GLU A 6 -7.54 -15.75 -8.15
C GLU A 6 -6.74 -14.63 -8.81
N LEU A 7 -7.04 -13.36 -8.49
CA LEU A 7 -6.26 -12.21 -8.96
C LEU A 7 -4.80 -12.30 -8.50
N LEU A 8 -4.55 -12.59 -7.22
CA LEU A 8 -3.20 -12.67 -6.66
C LEU A 8 -2.38 -13.85 -7.22
N ASP A 9 -3.04 -14.84 -7.80
CA ASP A 9 -2.43 -16.01 -8.46
C ASP A 9 -2.42 -15.88 -10.00
N SER A 10 -2.85 -14.74 -10.54
CA SER A 10 -2.98 -14.53 -11.98
C SER A 10 -1.70 -14.02 -12.63
N ASP A 11 -1.52 -14.34 -13.92
CA ASP A 11 -0.35 -13.91 -14.69
C ASP A 11 -0.17 -12.39 -14.67
N ILE A 12 -1.25 -11.61 -14.84
CA ILE A 12 -1.17 -10.14 -14.85
C ILE A 12 -0.65 -9.56 -13.53
N TYR A 13 -0.89 -10.24 -12.40
CA TYR A 13 -0.41 -9.80 -11.10
C TYR A 13 1.00 -10.33 -10.83
N LEU A 14 1.26 -11.58 -11.19
CA LEU A 14 2.56 -12.22 -11.02
C LEU A 14 3.64 -11.59 -11.90
N ASP A 15 3.28 -11.04 -13.07
CA ASP A 15 4.20 -10.27 -13.91
C ASP A 15 4.69 -9.00 -13.20
N ILE A 16 3.82 -8.31 -12.45
CA ILE A 16 4.21 -7.17 -11.60
C ILE A 16 5.18 -7.65 -10.50
N ILE A 17 4.85 -8.75 -9.81
CA ILE A 17 5.72 -9.32 -8.76
C ILE A 17 7.09 -9.68 -9.35
N LYS A 18 7.14 -10.20 -10.57
CA LYS A 18 8.38 -10.54 -11.27
C LYS A 18 9.24 -9.31 -11.55
N GLU A 19 8.63 -8.22 -12.01
CA GLU A 19 9.32 -6.94 -12.25
C GLU A 19 9.83 -6.27 -10.95
N LEU A 20 9.23 -6.61 -9.81
CA LEU A 20 9.64 -6.18 -8.47
C LEU A 20 10.66 -7.13 -7.81
N GLY A 21 10.95 -8.27 -8.43
CA GLY A 21 11.85 -9.30 -7.92
C GLY A 21 11.10 -10.32 -7.05
N VAL A 22 10.77 -11.48 -7.64
CA VAL A 22 10.00 -12.57 -7.00
C VAL A 22 10.59 -13.00 -5.66
N ASP A 23 11.91 -12.99 -5.52
CA ASP A 23 12.60 -13.43 -4.31
C ASP A 23 12.32 -12.55 -3.09
N ASN A 24 11.83 -11.32 -3.31
CA ASN A 24 11.46 -10.38 -2.25
C ASN A 24 10.10 -10.70 -1.62
N PHE A 25 9.32 -11.63 -2.18
CA PHE A 25 7.94 -11.88 -1.77
C PHE A 25 7.70 -13.32 -1.26
N ASN A 26 6.88 -13.42 -0.22
CA ASN A 26 6.26 -14.66 0.21
C ASN A 26 5.25 -15.13 -0.85
N GLN A 27 5.26 -16.43 -1.14
CA GLN A 27 4.40 -17.03 -2.16
C GLN A 27 3.00 -17.36 -1.60
N ASP A 28 2.93 -17.72 -0.33
CA ASP A 28 1.68 -18.08 0.34
C ASP A 28 0.85 -16.83 0.66
N VAL A 29 -0.46 -16.93 0.42
CA VAL A 29 -1.44 -15.90 0.81
C VAL A 29 -2.29 -16.43 1.95
N GLN A 30 -2.31 -15.69 3.05
CA GLN A 30 -3.17 -15.97 4.18
C GLN A 30 -4.57 -15.36 3.96
N SER A 31 -5.60 -16.03 4.47
CA SER A 31 -6.98 -15.55 4.35
C SER A 31 -7.20 -14.17 4.99
N VAL A 32 -6.48 -13.88 6.08
CA VAL A 32 -6.53 -12.58 6.76
C VAL A 32 -6.06 -11.43 5.87
N GLU A 33 -5.06 -11.67 5.01
CA GLU A 33 -4.53 -10.67 4.08
C GLU A 33 -5.56 -10.34 2.99
N VAL A 34 -6.26 -11.37 2.48
CA VAL A 34 -7.35 -11.19 1.51
C VAL A 34 -8.50 -10.39 2.11
N GLU A 35 -8.91 -10.68 3.35
CA GLU A 35 -9.95 -9.92 4.02
C GLU A 35 -9.54 -8.46 4.30
N GLU A 36 -8.25 -8.22 4.58
CA GLU A 36 -7.75 -6.86 4.71
C GLU A 36 -7.81 -6.09 3.39
N LEU A 37 -7.48 -6.70 2.24
CA LEU A 37 -7.66 -6.08 0.92
C LEU A 37 -9.14 -5.71 0.66
N LYS A 38 -10.08 -6.59 1.03
CA LYS A 38 -11.51 -6.31 0.93
C LYS A 38 -11.91 -5.12 1.81
N ASN A 39 -11.42 -5.08 3.05
CA ASN A 39 -11.68 -3.98 3.97
C ASN A 39 -11.13 -2.65 3.43
N ARG A 40 -9.90 -2.65 2.91
CA ARG A 40 -9.24 -1.46 2.32
C ARG A 40 -10.03 -0.90 1.14
N LEU A 41 -10.53 -1.75 0.25
CA LEU A 41 -11.38 -1.32 -0.87
C LEU A 41 -12.73 -0.78 -0.41
N ARG A 42 -13.36 -1.39 0.60
CA ARG A 42 -14.61 -0.87 1.19
C ARG A 42 -14.40 0.50 1.84
N GLN A 43 -13.31 0.73 2.56
CA GLN A 43 -13.01 2.05 3.14
C GLN A 43 -12.80 3.10 2.06
N ARG A 44 -12.06 2.76 0.99
CA ARG A 44 -11.92 3.62 -0.19
C ARG A 44 -13.29 3.97 -0.79
N GLN A 45 -14.11 2.96 -1.07
CA GLN A 45 -15.41 3.15 -1.69
C GLN A 45 -16.34 4.01 -0.82
N PHE A 46 -16.38 3.76 0.48
CA PHE A 46 -17.17 4.54 1.41
C PHE A 46 -16.79 6.02 1.38
N LEU A 47 -15.52 6.36 1.24
CA LEU A 47 -15.08 7.75 1.17
C LEU A 47 -15.46 8.41 -0.16
N LEU A 48 -15.48 7.65 -1.25
CA LEU A 48 -15.83 8.16 -2.58
C LEU A 48 -17.35 8.34 -2.75
N GLU A 49 -18.14 7.41 -2.24
CA GLU A 49 -19.59 7.35 -2.48
C GLU A 49 -20.43 7.78 -1.26
N GLY A 50 -19.82 7.89 -0.08
CA GLY A 50 -20.49 8.19 1.18
C GLY A 50 -21.30 7.00 1.75
N PHE A 51 -22.17 7.30 2.72
CA PHE A 51 -22.92 6.28 3.48
C PHE A 51 -23.86 5.39 2.65
N ASN A 52 -24.24 5.83 1.46
CA ASN A 52 -25.13 5.06 0.58
C ASN A 52 -24.35 4.18 -0.41
N CYS A 53 -23.03 4.01 -0.22
CA CYS A 53 -22.21 3.19 -1.09
C CYS A 53 -22.71 1.75 -1.15
N LYS A 54 -22.75 1.18 -2.35
CA LYS A 54 -23.08 -0.25 -2.51
C LYS A 54 -21.91 -1.07 -1.99
N VAL A 55 -22.13 -2.07 -1.15
CA VAL A 55 -21.05 -3.02 -0.78
C VAL A 55 -20.54 -3.71 -2.04
N LEU A 56 -19.27 -3.50 -2.38
CA LEU A 56 -18.62 -4.18 -3.51
C LEU A 56 -18.70 -5.69 -3.34
N SER A 57 -19.15 -6.36 -4.40
CA SER A 57 -18.91 -7.79 -4.58
C SER A 57 -17.42 -8.05 -4.81
N GLU A 58 -16.97 -9.27 -4.55
CA GLU A 58 -15.56 -9.61 -4.77
C GLU A 58 -15.16 -9.49 -6.25
N LYS A 59 -16.08 -9.79 -7.16
CA LYS A 59 -15.90 -9.58 -8.60
C LYS A 59 -15.67 -8.10 -8.94
N GLU A 60 -16.41 -7.18 -8.33
CA GLU A 60 -16.21 -5.74 -8.55
C GLU A 60 -14.87 -5.26 -7.95
N MET A 61 -14.44 -5.86 -6.83
CA MET A 61 -13.11 -5.60 -6.26
C MET A 61 -11.98 -6.08 -7.18
N VAL A 62 -12.14 -7.26 -7.78
CA VAL A 62 -11.19 -7.78 -8.78
C VAL A 62 -11.15 -6.90 -10.01
N GLN A 63 -12.32 -6.46 -10.51
CA GLN A 63 -12.41 -5.55 -11.65
C GLN A 63 -11.67 -4.24 -11.41
N PHE A 64 -11.73 -3.69 -10.19
CA PHE A 64 -10.93 -2.52 -9.83
C PHE A 64 -9.43 -2.77 -10.07
N TYR A 65 -8.88 -3.88 -9.59
CA TYR A 65 -7.47 -4.18 -9.79
C TYR A 65 -7.12 -4.46 -11.24
N GLU A 66 -7.93 -5.24 -11.96
CA GLU A 66 -7.73 -5.52 -13.39
C GLU A 66 -7.64 -4.20 -14.17
N GLN A 67 -8.59 -3.27 -13.93
CA GLN A 67 -8.60 -1.95 -14.56
C GLN A 67 -7.40 -1.08 -14.18
N MET A 68 -7.00 -1.09 -12.91
CA MET A 68 -5.83 -0.33 -12.45
C MET A 68 -4.54 -0.86 -13.07
N ILE A 69 -4.35 -2.18 -13.11
CA ILE A 69 -3.18 -2.82 -13.71
C ILE A 69 -3.17 -2.55 -15.21
N GLU A 70 -4.27 -2.79 -15.92
CA GLU A 70 -4.35 -2.57 -17.37
C GLU A 70 -4.05 -1.11 -17.76
N ALA A 71 -4.53 -0.15 -16.98
CA ALA A 71 -4.33 1.28 -17.26
C ALA A 71 -2.96 1.81 -16.83
N TYR A 72 -2.38 1.28 -15.74
CA TYR A 72 -1.27 1.92 -15.04
C TYR A 72 -0.14 0.96 -14.62
N GLU A 73 -0.01 -0.22 -15.23
CA GLU A 73 0.99 -1.25 -14.90
C GLU A 73 2.39 -0.66 -14.62
N LYS A 74 2.92 0.12 -15.57
CA LYS A 74 4.27 0.71 -15.46
C LYS A 74 4.39 1.67 -14.28
N ASP A 75 3.39 2.52 -14.08
CA ASP A 75 3.37 3.47 -12.97
C ASP A 75 3.23 2.71 -11.64
N ILE A 76 2.43 1.65 -11.58
CA ILE A 76 2.28 0.79 -10.39
C ILE A 76 3.62 0.12 -10.05
N ILE A 77 4.37 -0.37 -11.03
CA ILE A 77 5.70 -0.95 -10.81
C ILE A 77 6.66 0.11 -10.26
N VAL A 78 6.70 1.31 -10.87
CA VAL A 78 7.56 2.41 -10.41
C VAL A 78 7.20 2.83 -8.99
N TRP A 79 5.90 3.05 -8.72
CA TRP A 79 5.40 3.40 -7.40
C TRP A 79 5.78 2.35 -6.36
N SER A 80 5.51 1.08 -6.66
CA SER A 80 5.80 -0.03 -5.75
C SER A 80 7.30 -0.13 -5.44
N LYS A 81 8.19 0.03 -6.43
CA LYS A 81 9.65 0.05 -6.21
C LYS A 81 10.05 1.18 -5.27
N LYS A 82 9.54 2.39 -5.51
CA LYS A 82 9.85 3.57 -4.71
C LYS A 82 9.30 3.47 -3.29
N PHE A 83 8.09 2.95 -3.14
CA PHE A 83 7.47 2.77 -1.82
C PHE A 83 8.17 1.69 -0.99
N LEU A 84 8.59 0.59 -1.61
CA LEU A 84 9.41 -0.43 -0.94
C LEU A 84 10.74 0.17 -0.44
N GLN A 85 11.44 0.91 -1.29
CA GLN A 85 12.67 1.60 -0.90
C GLN A 85 12.42 2.59 0.27
N TYR A 86 11.38 3.42 0.17
CA TYR A 86 10.99 4.32 1.25
C TYR A 86 10.73 3.59 2.57
N SER A 87 10.09 2.41 2.51
CA SER A 87 9.83 1.58 3.69
C SER A 87 11.12 1.04 4.30
N ASP A 88 12.05 0.55 3.48
CA ASP A 88 13.35 0.05 3.93
C ASP A 88 14.16 1.18 4.59
N ASP A 89 14.24 2.35 3.94
CA ASP A 89 14.95 3.53 4.45
C ASP A 89 14.33 4.03 5.78
N THR A 90 13.00 4.02 5.90
CA THR A 90 12.28 4.46 7.11
C THR A 90 12.57 3.53 8.30
N ILE A 91 12.64 2.22 8.07
CA ILE A 91 12.98 1.24 9.12
C ILE A 91 14.42 1.43 9.59
N GLU A 92 15.35 1.77 8.69
CA GLU A 92 16.74 2.05 9.05
C GLU A 92 16.87 3.36 9.85
N GLU A 93 16.17 4.42 9.46
CA GLU A 93 16.21 5.71 10.15
C GLU A 93 15.48 5.69 11.51
N TYR A 94 14.36 4.99 11.60
CA TYR A 94 13.49 4.92 12.79
C TYR A 94 13.14 3.46 13.14
N PRO A 95 14.09 2.64 13.62
CA PRO A 95 13.86 1.21 13.88
C PRO A 95 12.76 0.93 14.92
N ASP A 96 12.59 1.84 15.87
CA ASP A 96 11.56 1.78 16.92
C ASP A 96 10.39 2.76 16.66
N GLY A 97 10.37 3.42 15.50
CA GLY A 97 9.39 4.43 15.12
C GLY A 97 9.70 5.86 15.57
N GLU A 98 8.85 6.80 15.16
CA GLU A 98 8.99 8.22 15.52
C GLU A 98 8.44 8.51 16.93
N PHE A 99 9.32 8.85 17.88
CA PHE A 99 8.92 9.28 19.22
C PHE A 99 8.68 10.81 19.30
N PRO A 100 7.69 11.27 20.09
CA PRO A 100 7.59 12.68 20.48
C PRO A 100 8.84 13.16 21.22
N LYS A 101 9.08 14.47 21.16
CA LYS A 101 10.19 15.08 21.91
C LYS A 101 10.00 14.88 23.42
N GLY A 102 11.02 14.34 24.09
CA GLY A 102 10.99 13.96 25.51
C GLY A 102 10.50 12.53 25.77
N GLU A 103 10.09 11.81 24.74
CA GLU A 103 9.71 10.40 24.77
C GLU A 103 10.69 9.54 23.94
N GLU A 104 11.84 10.09 23.52
CA GLU A 104 12.86 9.34 22.80
C GLU A 104 13.42 8.21 23.68
N ILE A 105 13.59 7.04 23.07
CA ILE A 105 14.28 5.91 23.71
C ILE A 105 15.77 6.22 23.83
N SER A 106 16.41 5.66 24.87
CA SER A 106 17.84 5.79 25.04
C SER A 106 18.58 5.06 23.91
N GLU A 107 19.79 5.51 23.55
CA GLU A 107 20.58 4.85 22.50
C GLU A 107 20.87 3.37 22.82
N GLU A 108 20.93 3.00 24.10
CA GLU A 108 21.15 1.62 24.55
C GLU A 108 19.90 0.74 24.43
N ASP A 109 18.71 1.33 24.34
CA ASP A 109 17.43 0.64 24.19
C ASP A 109 16.94 0.56 22.73
N VAL A 110 17.71 1.11 21.77
CA VAL A 110 17.35 1.08 20.34
C VAL A 110 17.40 -0.36 19.81
N SER A 111 16.32 -0.78 19.14
CA SER A 111 16.22 -2.09 18.53
C SER A 111 17.27 -2.29 17.45
N THR A 112 17.84 -3.48 17.40
CA THR A 112 18.72 -3.93 16.32
C THR A 112 18.01 -4.95 15.46
N THR A 113 17.93 -4.69 14.16
CA THR A 113 17.38 -5.64 13.19
C THR A 113 18.28 -6.88 13.09
N ILE A 114 17.72 -8.06 13.39
CA ILE A 114 18.43 -9.35 13.30
C ILE A 114 18.23 -9.99 11.92
N GLU A 115 17.03 -9.90 11.38
CA GLU A 115 16.65 -10.47 10.08
C GLU A 115 15.52 -9.65 9.46
N ILE A 116 15.58 -9.46 8.13
CA ILE A 116 14.49 -8.86 7.36
C ILE A 116 13.80 -9.97 6.58
N GLY A 117 12.50 -10.15 6.87
CA GLY A 117 11.66 -11.11 6.16
C GLY A 117 11.26 -10.62 4.77
N LYS A 118 10.63 -11.51 3.99
CA LYS A 118 10.07 -11.18 2.68
C LYS A 118 8.75 -10.42 2.83
N TYR A 119 8.44 -9.60 1.84
CA TYR A 119 7.16 -8.91 1.72
C TYR A 119 6.02 -9.90 1.43
N SER A 120 4.80 -9.59 1.87
CA SER A 120 3.62 -10.31 1.38
C SER A 120 3.37 -9.94 -0.07
N LYS A 121 3.01 -10.91 -0.93
CA LYS A 121 2.57 -10.54 -2.28
C LYS A 121 1.31 -9.68 -2.27
N THR A 122 0.51 -9.69 -1.21
CA THR A 122 -0.67 -8.80 -1.07
C THR A 122 -0.30 -7.33 -0.87
N SER A 123 0.94 -7.02 -0.47
CA SER A 123 1.42 -5.65 -0.30
C SER A 123 1.30 -4.84 -1.59
N ILE A 124 1.50 -5.46 -2.76
CA ILE A 124 1.36 -4.75 -4.04
C ILE A 124 -0.09 -4.36 -4.31
N ALA A 125 -1.06 -5.22 -3.99
CA ALA A 125 -2.47 -4.88 -4.08
C ALA A 125 -2.83 -3.70 -3.13
N LEU A 126 -2.25 -3.65 -1.92
CA LEU A 126 -2.40 -2.48 -1.05
C LEU A 126 -1.84 -1.21 -1.70
N TYR A 127 -0.65 -1.29 -2.31
CA TYR A 127 -0.02 -0.17 -3.01
C TYR A 127 -0.83 0.30 -4.22
N ILE A 128 -1.55 -0.59 -4.92
CA ILE A 128 -2.45 -0.20 -6.02
C ILE A 128 -3.63 0.62 -5.51
N ILE A 129 -4.24 0.25 -4.38
CA ILE A 129 -5.32 1.05 -3.76
C ILE A 129 -4.79 2.43 -3.38
N GLU A 130 -3.63 2.49 -2.75
CA GLU A 130 -3.01 3.73 -2.31
C GLU A 130 -2.58 4.61 -3.49
N PHE A 131 -2.01 4.00 -4.53
CA PHE A 131 -1.67 4.68 -5.78
C PHE A 131 -2.89 5.33 -6.43
N ASP A 132 -4.02 4.63 -6.50
CA ASP A 132 -5.26 5.21 -7.02
C ASP A 132 -5.68 6.45 -6.22
N LEU A 133 -5.65 6.37 -4.89
CA LEU A 133 -6.01 7.50 -4.03
C LEU A 133 -5.06 8.68 -4.22
N LEU A 134 -3.75 8.42 -4.29
CA LEU A 134 -2.73 9.46 -4.49
C LEU A 134 -2.79 10.07 -5.89
N LYS A 135 -3.16 9.29 -6.90
CA LYS A 135 -3.28 9.76 -8.29
C LYS A 135 -4.58 10.53 -8.53
N ASN A 136 -5.70 10.01 -8.05
CA ASN A 136 -7.03 10.43 -8.48
C ASN A 136 -7.84 11.14 -7.38
N HIS A 137 -7.51 10.94 -6.10
CA HIS A 137 -8.37 11.29 -4.97
C HIS A 137 -7.58 11.84 -3.76
N GLN A 138 -6.62 12.73 -4.01
CA GLN A 138 -5.72 13.27 -2.96
C GLN A 138 -6.47 13.94 -1.80
N GLU A 139 -7.65 14.50 -2.06
CA GLU A 139 -8.49 15.17 -1.07
C GLU A 139 -9.02 14.25 0.03
N ILE A 140 -9.11 12.93 -0.22
CA ILE A 140 -9.60 11.95 0.76
C ILE A 140 -8.50 11.08 1.38
N VAL A 141 -7.24 11.18 0.95
CA VAL A 141 -6.13 10.35 1.44
C VAL A 141 -5.97 10.43 2.97
N ALA A 142 -6.06 11.63 3.54
CA ALA A 142 -5.97 11.82 4.98
C ALA A 142 -7.10 11.12 5.74
N ASP A 143 -8.33 11.16 5.21
CA ASP A 143 -9.48 10.50 5.84
C ASP A 143 -9.45 8.98 5.63
N TYR A 144 -8.88 8.52 4.51
CA TYR A 144 -8.57 7.12 4.27
C TYR A 144 -7.62 6.59 5.34
N TYR A 145 -6.46 7.20 5.53
CA TYR A 145 -5.51 6.77 6.56
C TYR A 145 -6.07 6.85 7.99
N LYS A 146 -6.91 7.85 8.31
CA LYS A 146 -7.62 7.88 9.61
C LYS A 146 -8.50 6.67 9.83
N ARG A 147 -9.25 6.23 8.80
CA ARG A 147 -10.11 5.03 8.87
C ARG A 147 -9.33 3.75 9.05
N LEU A 148 -8.08 3.74 8.61
CA LEU A 148 -7.15 2.62 8.78
C LEU A 148 -6.42 2.65 10.13
N GLY A 149 -6.68 3.67 10.95
CA GLY A 149 -6.07 3.82 12.28
C GLY A 149 -4.61 4.25 12.24
N ILE A 150 -4.11 4.81 11.12
CA ILE A 150 -2.72 5.23 11.01
C ILE A 150 -2.48 6.45 11.92
N PRO A 151 -1.52 6.39 12.86
CA PRO A 151 -1.15 7.52 13.69
C PRO A 151 -0.70 8.71 12.85
N ARG A 152 -1.00 9.94 13.29
CA ARG A 152 -0.65 11.17 12.56
C ARG A 152 -1.09 11.13 11.08
N ALA A 153 -2.20 10.46 10.75
CA ALA A 153 -2.71 10.25 9.38
C ALA A 153 -2.70 11.51 8.49
N ALA A 154 -2.98 12.70 9.03
CA ALA A 154 -2.93 13.95 8.27
C ALA A 154 -1.50 14.40 7.90
N LYS A 155 -0.50 14.14 8.74
CA LYS A 155 0.93 14.33 8.41
C LYS A 155 1.32 13.30 7.35
N TYR A 156 1.06 12.01 7.63
CA TYR A 156 1.38 10.92 6.72
C TYR A 156 0.78 11.11 5.31
N ALA A 157 -0.48 11.56 5.21
CA ALA A 157 -1.10 11.92 3.93
C ALA A 157 -0.35 13.01 3.16
N LYS A 158 0.12 14.06 3.83
CA LYS A 158 0.90 15.12 3.17
C LYS A 158 2.22 14.57 2.66
N ASP A 159 2.88 13.75 3.47
CA ASP A 159 4.17 13.15 3.13
C ASP A 159 4.03 12.20 1.94
N MET A 160 3.00 11.33 1.93
CA MET A 160 2.72 10.42 0.81
C MET A 160 2.30 11.15 -0.46
N ILE A 161 1.52 12.23 -0.36
CA ILE A 161 1.19 13.08 -1.52
C ILE A 161 2.43 13.78 -2.09
N ALA A 162 3.32 14.27 -1.22
CA ALA A 162 4.57 14.89 -1.64
C ALA A 162 5.50 13.86 -2.31
N PHE A 163 5.63 12.67 -1.71
CA PHE A 163 6.42 11.57 -2.25
C PHE A 163 5.88 11.08 -3.60
N TYR A 164 4.55 10.91 -3.73
CA TYR A 164 3.91 10.60 -5.01
C TYR A 164 4.26 11.63 -6.11
N LYS A 165 4.19 12.92 -5.77
CA LYS A 165 4.56 14.00 -6.70
C LYS A 165 6.04 13.93 -7.04
N GLU A 166 6.92 13.68 -6.09
CA GLU A 166 8.35 13.51 -6.37
C GLU A 166 8.59 12.40 -7.39
N VAL A 167 7.99 11.22 -7.17
CA VAL A 167 8.12 10.07 -8.05
C VAL A 167 7.62 10.36 -9.47
N PHE A 168 6.44 10.97 -9.63
CA PHE A 168 5.78 11.08 -10.94
C PHE A 168 5.83 12.45 -11.62
N THR A 169 6.25 13.51 -10.91
CA THR A 169 6.27 14.88 -11.45
C THR A 169 7.65 15.51 -11.47
N LEU A 170 8.57 15.08 -10.60
CA LEU A 170 9.93 15.63 -10.55
C LEU A 170 10.95 14.82 -11.37
N GLY A 171 10.56 13.68 -11.95
CA GLY A 171 11.32 12.95 -12.96
C GLY A 171 12.72 12.56 -12.47
N ILE A 172 12.78 11.53 -11.61
CA ILE A 172 14.01 10.78 -11.38
C ILE A 172 13.99 9.54 -12.26
#